data_AF-A0A4V0WV60-F1
#
_entry.id   AF-A0A4V0WV60-F1
#
_cell.length_a   1.000
_cell.length_b   1.000
_cell.length_c   1.000
_cell.angle_alpha   90.00
_cell.angle_beta   90.00
_cell.angle_gamma   90.00
#
_symmetry.space_group_name_H-M   'P 1'
#
loop_
_entity.id
_entity.type
_entity.pdbx_description
1 polymer ?
#
loop_
_entity_poly.entity_id
_entity_poly.type
_entity_poly.pdbx_seq_one_letter_code
_entity_poly.pdbx_strand_id
1 'polypeptide(L)' 'MKNEFHDGNRIVGEASTAPWQLYGVTLDPGLRVLFAVGVKSDGTRATSRPAFVIVR' A
#
# COMPACT_ATOMS: atom_id res chain seq x y z
N MET A 1 3.25 0.84 -15.03
CA MET A 1 2.35 0.36 -13.96
C MET A 1 2.97 0.76 -12.64
N LYS A 2 2.16 1.17 -11.66
CA LYS A 2 2.61 1.58 -10.34
C LYS A 2 1.75 0.89 -9.29
N ASN A 3 2.32 0.57 -8.13
CA ASN A 3 1.59 0.07 -6.99
C ASN A 3 1.73 1.08 -5.85
N GLU A 4 0.62 1.59 -5.35
CA GLU A 4 0.57 2.48 -4.20
C GLU A 4 0.27 1.64 -2.95
N PHE A 5 1.06 1.79 -1.90
CA PHE A 5 0.81 1.16 -0.61
C PHE A 5 0.10 2.15 0.29
N HIS A 6 -1.00 1.71 0.89
CA HIS A 6 -1.89 2.53 1.71
C HIS A 6 -1.98 2.00 3.13
N ASP A 7 -2.26 2.93 4.03
CA ASP A 7 -2.54 2.73 5.44
C ASP A 7 -3.75 3.60 5.80
N GLY A 8 -4.95 3.00 5.75
CA GLY A 8 -6.20 3.73 5.70
C GLY A 8 -6.26 4.64 4.46
N ASN A 9 -6.47 5.94 4.65
CA ASN A 9 -6.52 6.91 3.55
C ASN A 9 -5.15 7.54 3.22
N ARG A 10 -4.07 7.10 3.87
CA ARG A 10 -2.71 7.64 3.71
C ARG A 10 -1.88 6.73 2.80
N ILE A 11 -1.26 7.31 1.77
CA ILE A 11 -0.22 6.62 0.99
C ILE A 11 1.06 6.58 1.81
N VAL A 12 1.63 5.39 1.98
CA VAL A 12 2.88 5.16 2.73
C VAL A 12 4.08 4.93 1.81
N GLY A 13 3.84 4.69 0.54
CA GLY A 13 4.88 4.59 -0.47
C GLY A 13 4.36 4.01 -1.78
N GLU A 14 5.26 3.91 -2.75
CA GLU A 14 4.93 3.48 -4.11
C GLU A 14 6.05 2.57 -4.65
N ALA A 15 5.70 1.60 -5.48
CA ALA A 15 6.65 0.77 -6.21
C ALA A 15 6.22 0.60 -7.68
N SER A 16 7.14 0.76 -8.62
CA SER A 16 6.86 0.64 -10.06
C SER A 16 7.38 -0.65 -10.69
N THR A 17 8.25 -1.39 -10.01
CA THR A 17 8.91 -2.60 -10.52
C THR A 17 8.59 -3.81 -9.65
N ALA A 18 8.36 -4.96 -10.29
CA ALA A 18 8.16 -6.22 -9.58
C ALA A 18 9.52 -6.81 -9.11
N PRO A 19 9.59 -7.47 -7.93
CA PRO A 19 8.52 -7.65 -6.96
C PRO A 19 8.17 -6.32 -6.26
N TRP A 20 6.88 -5.96 -6.22
CA TRP A 20 6.45 -4.69 -5.62
C TRP A 20 6.59 -4.77 -4.10
N GLN A 21 7.67 -4.18 -3.58
CA GLN A 21 8.01 -4.18 -2.18
C GLN A 21 8.25 -2.76 -1.69
N LEU A 22 7.92 -2.52 -0.43
CA LEU A 22 8.15 -1.27 0.26
C LEU A 22 8.81 -1.56 1.60
N TYR A 23 9.96 -0.92 1.84
CA TYR A 23 10.78 -1.12 3.02
C TYR A 23 10.85 0.17 3.85
N GLY A 24 11.15 0.05 5.15
CA GLY A 24 11.42 1.22 6.01
C GLY A 24 10.20 2.08 6.32
N VAL A 25 9.00 1.53 6.22
CA VAL A 25 7.77 2.26 6.57
C VAL A 25 7.58 2.23 8.08
N THR A 26 7.61 3.41 8.70
CA THR A 26 7.12 3.59 10.06
C THR A 26 5.60 3.77 10.03
N LEU A 27 4.90 2.93 10.78
CA LEU A 27 3.46 3.00 10.98
C LEU A 27 3.18 3.56 12.37
N ASP A 28 2.13 4.37 12.52
CA ASP A 28 1.75 4.85 13.85
C ASP A 28 1.20 3.70 14.71
N PRO A 29 1.31 3.78 16.04
CA PRO A 29 0.70 2.81 16.95
C PRO A 29 -0.81 2.66 16.73
N GLY A 30 -1.33 1.47 17.02
CA GLY A 30 -2.75 1.13 16.91
C GLY A 30 -3.08 0.19 15.75
N LEU A 31 -4.38 0.01 15.50
CA LEU A 31 -4.89 -0.81 14.39
C LEU A 31 -4.65 -0.10 13.06
N ARG A 32 -3.92 -0.74 12.16
CA ARG A 32 -3.65 -0.29 10.80
C ARG A 32 -4.37 -1.17 9.78
N VAL A 33 -4.84 -0.54 8.70
CA VAL A 33 -5.51 -1.20 7.58
C VAL A 33 -4.66 -0.96 6.35
N LEU A 34 -3.86 -1.97 5.99
CA LEU A 34 -2.90 -1.90 4.90
C LEU A 34 -3.50 -2.49 3.62
N PHE A 35 -3.35 -1.81 2.50
CA PHE A 35 -3.75 -2.35 1.20
C PHE A 35 -2.91 -1.74 0.08
N ALA A 36 -2.86 -2.42 -1.06
CA ALA A 36 -2.16 -1.96 -2.24
C ALA A 36 -3.15 -1.56 -3.34
N VAL A 37 -2.84 -0.50 -4.07
CA VAL A 37 -3.60 -0.04 -5.23
C VAL A 37 -2.70 -0.06 -6.45
N GLY A 38 -2.94 -1.02 -7.34
CA GLY A 38 -2.27 -1.12 -8.63
C GLY A 38 -2.90 -0.16 -9.63
N VAL A 39 -2.07 0.69 -10.24
CA VAL A 39 -2.44 1.67 -11.26
C VAL A 39 -1.77 1.28 -12.58
N LYS A 40 -2.59 0.98 -13.59
CA LYS A 40 -2.15 0.67 -14.95
C LYS A 40 -1.84 1.95 -15.74
N SER A 41 -1.18 1.81 -16.89
CA SER A 41 -0.85 2.95 -17.77
C SER A 41 -2.07 3.65 -18.36
N ASP A 42 -3.21 2.96 -18.44
CA ASP A 42 -4.49 3.50 -18.89
C ASP A 42 -5.28 4.20 -17.76
N GLY A 43 -4.71 4.30 -16.55
CA GLY A 43 -5.36 4.89 -15.38
C GLY A 43 -6.29 3.94 -14.62
N THR A 44 -6.51 2.71 -15.10
CA THR A 44 -7.31 1.70 -14.39
C THR A 44 -6.67 1.36 -13.05
N ARG A 45 -7.50 1.29 -12.01
CA ARG A 45 -7.07 0.98 -10.64
C ARG A 45 -7.65 -0.35 -10.19
N ALA A 46 -6.84 -1.14 -9.49
CA ALA A 46 -7.26 -2.38 -8.83
C ALA A 46 -6.73 -2.38 -7.40
N THR A 47 -7.59 -2.69 -6.44
CA THR A 47 -7.26 -2.68 -5.01
C THR A 47 -7.13 -4.10 -4.49
N SER A 48 -6.11 -4.36 -3.67
CA SER A 48 -5.93 -5.65 -2.99
C SER A 48 -6.95 -5.85 -1.88
N ARG A 49 -7.03 -7.09 -1.37
CA ARG A 49 -7.67 -7.32 -0.07
C ARG A 49 -6.89 -6.57 1.02
N PRO A 50 -7.56 -6.01 2.03
CA PRO A 50 -6.88 -5.36 3.15
C PRO A 50 -6.20 -6.39 4.04
N ALA A 51 -5.05 -6.01 4.59
CA ALA A 51 -4.36 -6.67 5.67
C ALA A 51 -4.46 -5.81 6.93
N PHE A 52 -4.73 -6.44 8.08
CA PHE A 52 -4.85 -5.76 9.36
C PHE A 52 -3.65 -6.08 10.22
N VAL A 53 -3.07 -5.06 10.83
CA VAL A 53 -1.95 -5.21 11.77
C VAL A 53 -2.14 -4.28 12.96
N ILE A 54 -1.77 -4.76 14.15
CA ILE A 54 -1.73 -3.93 15.36
C ILE A 54 -0.27 -3.57 15.62
N VAL A 55 0.05 -2.28 15.55
CA VAL A 55 1.36 -1.73 15.90
C VAL A 55 1.32 -1.36 17.38
N ARG A 56 2.30 -1.85 18.15
CA ARG A 56 2.40 -1.57 19.59
C ARG A 56 3.19 -0.30 19.85
#